data_AF-A0A2I0J2F5-F1
#
_entry.id   AF-A0A2I0J2F5-F1
#
_cell.length_a   1.000
_cell.length_b   1.000
_cell.length_c   1.000
_cell.angle_alpha   90.00
_cell.angle_beta   90.00
_cell.angle_gamma   90.00
#
_symmetry.space_group_name_H-M   'P 1'
#
loop_
_entity.id
_entity.type
_entity.pdbx_description
1 polymer ?
#
loop_
_entity_poly.entity_id
_entity_poly.type
_entity_poly.pdbx_seq_one_letter_code
_entity_poly.pdbx_strand_id
1 'polypeptide(L)'
;MLVVATSGTGFILGSGTVVDIAGLCYTCGGTMMVAAAANSLNQVFEINNDAKMKRTRQRPLPSGRISAPHAITWASSVGIAGTALLACKANMLAAGLAASNLVLYAFAYTPLKQIHPVNTWVGAIVGAIPPLLGWVAASGEISLNSMILPAALYFWQIPHFMALAYLCRDDYAAGGYKMVSLLDASGRRTSLIALRNCLYLIPLGFFAYDWGLASGWFCVESSLLTLAISATAFSFYRDRTMQKARRMFHASLLYLPVFMSGILFHRLSDDQQHLAENNSERFPELLSPSRMASEENGNGSEGKNQTRQIAGGSRARPPVAYASYAPFPFLPAPSYIAPQ
;
A
#
# COMPACT_ATOMS: atom_id res chain seq x y z
N MET A 1 6.95 5.99 -14.02
CA MET A 1 6.96 7.23 -13.21
C MET A 1 6.15 7.10 -11.94
N LEU A 2 4.83 6.88 -11.99
CA LEU A 2 4.03 6.76 -10.75
C LEU A 2 4.54 5.68 -9.77
N VAL A 3 4.85 4.48 -10.27
CA VAL A 3 5.42 3.37 -9.47
C VAL A 3 6.72 3.77 -8.75
N VAL A 4 7.57 4.54 -9.42
CA VAL A 4 8.84 5.02 -8.86
C VAL A 4 8.57 6.10 -7.82
N ALA A 5 7.64 7.02 -8.09
CA ALA A 5 7.24 8.05 -7.13
C ALA A 5 6.62 7.45 -5.86
N THR A 6 5.79 6.41 -5.98
CA THR A 6 5.21 5.70 -4.82
C THR A 6 6.27 4.95 -4.01
N SER A 7 7.25 4.34 -4.69
CA SER A 7 8.39 3.71 -4.01
C SER A 7 9.27 4.74 -3.32
N GLY A 8 9.62 5.85 -3.98
CA GLY A 8 10.38 6.93 -3.35
C GLY A 8 9.65 7.55 -2.15
N THR A 9 8.33 7.72 -2.24
CA THR A 9 7.50 8.18 -1.11
C THR A 9 7.55 7.18 0.04
N GLY A 10 7.43 5.89 -0.26
CA GLY A 10 7.59 4.83 0.74
C GLY A 10 8.97 4.87 1.41
N PHE A 11 10.04 5.05 0.62
CA PHE A 11 11.41 5.17 1.13
C PHE A 11 11.57 6.36 2.06
N ILE A 12 11.04 7.53 1.68
CA ILE A 12 11.08 8.71 2.54
C ILE A 12 10.31 8.40 3.82
N LEU A 13 9.07 7.90 3.75
CA LEU A 13 8.27 7.59 4.95
C LEU A 13 8.95 6.59 5.89
N GLY A 14 9.64 5.58 5.35
CA GLY A 14 10.38 4.58 6.12
C GLY A 14 11.80 4.98 6.51
N SER A 15 12.27 6.17 6.13
CA SER A 15 13.55 6.70 6.61
C SER A 15 13.40 7.19 8.06
N GLY A 16 14.51 7.48 8.74
CA GLY A 16 14.50 8.22 10.01
C GLY A 16 14.48 9.74 9.80
N THR A 17 15.01 10.50 10.75
CA THR A 17 15.17 11.97 10.68
C THR A 17 15.94 12.44 9.43
N VAL A 18 16.94 11.67 9.01
CA VAL A 18 17.76 11.96 7.83
C VAL A 18 17.42 10.98 6.72
N VAL A 19 17.12 11.52 5.53
CA VAL A 19 16.89 10.71 4.33
C VAL A 19 18.22 10.45 3.62
N ASP A 20 18.59 9.18 3.47
CA ASP A 20 19.71 8.80 2.62
C ASP A 20 19.36 9.02 1.14
N ILE A 21 19.83 10.15 0.59
CA ILE A 21 19.58 10.52 -0.81
C ILE A 21 20.19 9.51 -1.78
N ALA A 22 21.34 8.90 -1.44
CA ALA A 22 21.96 7.89 -2.29
C ALA A 22 21.12 6.62 -2.30
N GLY A 23 20.72 6.12 -1.12
CA GLY A 23 19.79 5.00 -0.97
C GLY A 23 18.46 5.23 -1.67
N LEU A 24 17.90 6.43 -1.59
CA LEU A 24 16.67 6.82 -2.31
C LEU A 24 16.88 6.74 -3.83
N CYS A 25 18.00 7.26 -4.35
CA CYS A 25 18.33 7.19 -5.77
C CYS A 25 18.49 5.75 -6.25
N TYR A 26 19.21 4.91 -5.51
CA TYR A 26 19.38 3.49 -5.84
C TYR A 26 18.06 2.73 -5.79
N THR A 27 17.22 3.01 -4.79
CA THR A 27 15.88 2.40 -4.67
C THR A 27 14.97 2.80 -5.83
N CYS A 28 14.95 4.08 -6.18
CA CYS A 28 14.18 4.57 -7.32
C CYS A 28 14.69 3.99 -8.65
N GLY A 29 16.01 3.93 -8.83
CA GLY A 29 16.66 3.36 -10.01
C GLY A 29 16.34 1.87 -10.17
N GLY A 30 16.55 1.08 -9.11
CA GLY A 30 16.26 -0.35 -9.10
C GLY A 30 14.77 -0.64 -9.34
N THR A 31 13.88 0.10 -8.66
CA THR A 31 12.43 0.00 -8.87
C THR A 31 12.03 0.37 -10.30
N MET A 32 12.64 1.41 -10.87
CA MET A 32 12.39 1.82 -12.25
C MET A 32 12.78 0.72 -13.25
N MET A 33 13.94 0.09 -13.04
CA MET A 33 14.41 -1.02 -13.87
C MET A 33 13.47 -2.22 -13.78
N VAL A 34 13.13 -2.67 -12.57
CA VAL A 34 12.20 -3.80 -12.37
C VAL A 34 10.81 -3.49 -12.94
N ALA A 35 10.31 -2.26 -12.76
CA ALA A 35 9.04 -1.83 -13.35
C ALA A 35 9.08 -1.77 -14.89
N ALA A 36 10.22 -1.34 -15.47
CA ALA A 36 10.41 -1.34 -16.91
C ALA A 36 10.43 -2.77 -17.48
N ALA A 37 11.07 -3.71 -16.78
CA ALA A 37 11.05 -5.14 -17.12
C ALA A 37 9.62 -5.70 -17.07
N ALA A 38 8.90 -5.50 -15.97
CA ALA A 38 7.52 -5.95 -15.80
C ALA A 38 6.58 -5.37 -16.88
N ASN A 39 6.71 -4.09 -17.21
CA ASN A 39 5.91 -3.45 -18.28
C ASN A 39 6.27 -3.98 -19.68
N SER A 40 7.54 -4.32 -19.91
CA SER A 40 7.99 -4.92 -21.18
C SER A 40 7.43 -6.33 -21.35
N LEU A 41 7.52 -7.18 -20.31
CA LEU A 41 6.92 -8.53 -20.31
C LEU A 41 5.40 -8.47 -20.47
N ASN A 42 4.72 -7.53 -19.81
CA ASN A 42 3.29 -7.36 -19.99
C ASN A 42 2.93 -7.05 -21.46
N GLN A 43 3.69 -6.19 -22.15
CA GLN A 43 3.45 -5.94 -23.57
C GLN A 43 3.77 -7.15 -24.45
N VAL A 44 4.73 -8.01 -24.06
CA VAL A 44 5.02 -9.27 -24.76
C VAL A 44 3.85 -10.26 -24.62
N PHE A 45 3.24 -10.37 -23.44
CA PHE A 45 2.08 -11.25 -23.25
C PHE A 45 0.80 -10.72 -23.89
N GLU A 46 0.69 -9.40 -24.05
CA GLU A 46 -0.53 -8.74 -24.54
C GLU A 46 -0.48 -8.36 -26.03
N ILE A 47 0.50 -8.81 -26.83
CA ILE A 47 0.68 -8.40 -28.24
C ILE A 47 -0.63 -8.50 -29.05
N ASN A 48 -1.27 -9.68 -29.02
CA ASN A 48 -2.50 -9.95 -29.77
C ASN A 48 -3.70 -9.17 -29.23
N ASN A 49 -3.74 -8.94 -27.93
CA ASN A 49 -4.82 -8.22 -27.25
C ASN A 49 -4.72 -6.73 -27.54
N ASP A 50 -3.51 -6.17 -27.43
CA ASP A 50 -3.23 -4.76 -27.69
C ASP A 50 -3.47 -4.39 -29.15
N ALA A 51 -3.18 -5.29 -30.10
CA ALA A 51 -3.46 -5.06 -31.52
C ALA A 51 -4.95 -4.78 -31.81
N LYS A 52 -5.87 -5.28 -30.97
CA LYS A 52 -7.33 -5.14 -31.13
C LYS A 52 -7.88 -3.85 -30.49
N MET A 53 -7.11 -3.18 -29.66
CA MET A 53 -7.56 -2.02 -28.89
C MET A 53 -7.10 -0.71 -29.54
N LYS A 54 -8.01 0.26 -29.70
CA LYS A 54 -7.72 1.54 -30.36
C LYS A 54 -6.56 2.28 -29.69
N ARG A 55 -6.50 2.20 -28.35
CA ARG A 55 -5.51 2.88 -27.52
C ARG A 55 -4.12 2.24 -27.58
N THR A 56 -4.03 0.91 -27.77
CA THR A 56 -2.77 0.18 -27.58
C THR A 56 -2.24 -0.49 -28.83
N ARG A 57 -3.01 -0.52 -29.94
CA ARG A 57 -2.56 -1.05 -31.25
C ARG A 57 -1.30 -0.40 -31.82
N GLN A 58 -0.99 0.82 -31.38
CA GLN A 58 0.21 1.57 -31.80
C GLN A 58 1.42 1.34 -30.86
N ARG A 59 1.32 0.47 -29.85
CA ARG A 59 2.47 0.13 -28.99
C ARG A 59 3.59 -0.54 -29.79
N PRO A 60 4.85 -0.48 -29.33
CA PRO A 60 6.00 -0.96 -30.10
C PRO A 60 5.90 -2.42 -30.58
N LEU A 61 5.40 -3.34 -29.74
CA LEU A 61 5.29 -4.76 -30.07
C LEU A 61 4.12 -5.07 -31.03
N PRO A 62 2.86 -4.64 -30.77
CA PRO A 62 1.76 -4.82 -31.73
C PRO A 62 1.99 -4.18 -33.10
N SER A 63 2.73 -3.05 -33.15
CA SER A 63 3.07 -2.37 -34.40
C SER A 63 4.30 -2.95 -35.12
N GLY A 64 4.94 -3.98 -34.56
CA GLY A 64 6.12 -4.62 -35.15
C GLY A 64 7.42 -3.79 -35.12
N ARG A 65 7.45 -2.67 -34.39
CA ARG A 65 8.65 -1.81 -34.27
C ARG A 65 9.79 -2.44 -33.47
N ILE A 66 9.47 -3.41 -32.60
CA ILE A 66 10.41 -4.20 -31.81
C ILE A 66 9.95 -5.64 -31.88
N SER A 67 10.86 -6.62 -32.02
CA SER A 67 10.48 -8.03 -32.01
C SER A 67 10.37 -8.59 -30.58
N ALA A 68 9.52 -9.60 -30.39
CA ALA A 68 9.29 -10.19 -29.07
C ALA A 68 10.59 -10.73 -28.41
N PRO A 69 11.50 -11.43 -29.11
CA PRO A 69 12.77 -11.84 -28.51
C PRO A 69 13.62 -10.67 -27.98
N HIS A 70 13.69 -9.54 -28.70
CA HIS A 70 14.43 -8.37 -28.23
C HIS A 70 13.80 -7.79 -26.95
N ALA A 71 12.46 -7.69 -26.91
CA ALA A 71 11.75 -7.20 -25.74
C ALA A 71 11.92 -8.13 -24.52
N ILE A 72 11.91 -9.45 -24.72
CA ILE A 72 12.15 -10.44 -23.65
C ILE A 72 13.58 -10.31 -23.12
N THR A 73 14.59 -10.29 -24.00
CA THR A 73 15.99 -10.16 -23.59
C THR A 73 16.23 -8.85 -22.83
N TRP A 74 15.66 -7.74 -23.31
CA TRP A 74 15.70 -6.45 -22.59
C TRP A 74 15.06 -6.57 -21.21
N ALA A 75 13.85 -7.13 -21.13
CA ALA A 75 13.12 -7.23 -19.87
C ALA A 75 13.86 -8.11 -18.84
N SER A 76 14.39 -9.26 -19.27
CA SER A 76 15.17 -10.15 -18.40
C SER A 76 16.44 -9.47 -17.90
N SER A 77 17.22 -8.85 -18.79
CA SER A 77 18.46 -8.17 -18.43
C SER A 77 18.23 -7.02 -17.45
N VAL A 78 17.25 -6.15 -17.73
CA VAL A 78 16.94 -5.00 -16.87
C VAL A 78 16.28 -5.43 -15.57
N GLY A 79 15.47 -6.48 -15.57
CA GLY A 79 14.86 -7.05 -14.37
C GLY A 79 15.90 -7.63 -13.41
N ILE A 80 16.85 -8.41 -13.94
CA ILE A 80 17.97 -8.96 -13.16
C ILE A 80 18.84 -7.84 -12.63
N ALA A 81 19.24 -6.89 -13.47
CA ALA A 81 20.11 -5.79 -13.06
C ALA A 81 19.43 -4.88 -12.02
N GLY A 82 18.13 -4.57 -12.18
CA GLY A 82 17.37 -3.78 -11.22
C GLY A 82 17.20 -4.47 -9.87
N THR A 83 16.92 -5.78 -9.89
CA THR A 83 16.82 -6.60 -8.67
C THR A 83 18.16 -6.69 -7.96
N ALA A 84 19.25 -6.94 -8.71
CA ALA A 84 20.61 -6.99 -8.18
C ALA A 84 21.02 -5.64 -7.57
N LEU A 85 20.66 -4.52 -8.22
CA LEU A 85 20.90 -3.18 -7.69
C LEU A 85 20.22 -2.99 -6.33
N LEU A 86 18.95 -3.37 -6.20
CA LEU A 86 18.23 -3.30 -4.91
C LEU A 86 18.86 -4.23 -3.87
N ALA A 87 19.30 -5.42 -4.27
CA ALA A 87 19.96 -6.37 -3.38
C ALA A 87 21.27 -5.80 -2.82
N CYS A 88 22.10 -5.17 -3.67
CA CYS A 88 23.41 -4.66 -3.28
C CYS A 88 23.37 -3.29 -2.60
N LYS A 89 22.39 -2.44 -2.94
CA LYS A 89 22.36 -1.02 -2.50
C LYS A 89 21.24 -0.68 -1.54
N ALA A 90 20.18 -1.49 -1.45
CA ALA A 90 19.14 -1.36 -0.44
C ALA A 90 19.25 -2.53 0.54
N ASN A 91 18.57 -3.64 0.27
CA ASN A 91 18.65 -4.87 1.06
C ASN A 91 17.97 -6.06 0.33
N MET A 92 18.19 -7.27 0.85
CA MET A 92 17.61 -8.50 0.29
C MET A 92 16.08 -8.52 0.32
N LEU A 93 15.46 -7.89 1.34
CA LEU A 93 14.01 -7.89 1.50
C LEU A 93 13.35 -7.03 0.40
N ALA A 94 13.88 -5.83 0.14
CA ALA A 94 13.45 -4.97 -0.95
C ALA A 94 13.65 -5.64 -2.32
N ALA A 95 14.79 -6.32 -2.53
CA ALA A 95 15.05 -7.08 -3.75
C ALA A 95 14.06 -8.25 -3.93
N GLY A 96 13.76 -8.98 -2.85
CA GLY A 96 12.77 -10.06 -2.83
C GLY A 96 11.37 -9.56 -3.18
N LEU A 97 10.95 -8.42 -2.61
CA LEU A 97 9.70 -7.77 -2.96
C LEU A 97 9.67 -7.34 -4.44
N ALA A 98 10.76 -6.79 -4.96
CA ALA A 98 10.86 -6.37 -6.36
C ALA A 98 10.72 -7.57 -7.33
N ALA A 99 11.50 -8.63 -7.08
CA ALA A 99 11.49 -9.84 -7.89
C ALA A 99 10.12 -10.54 -7.82
N SER A 100 9.56 -10.68 -6.62
CA SER A 100 8.23 -11.28 -6.43
C SER A 100 7.15 -10.46 -7.12
N ASN A 101 7.22 -9.13 -7.08
CA ASN A 101 6.27 -8.27 -7.75
C ASN A 101 6.38 -8.33 -9.27
N LEU A 102 7.59 -8.46 -9.82
CA LEU A 102 7.80 -8.69 -11.25
C LEU A 102 7.13 -10.00 -11.68
N VAL A 103 7.32 -11.07 -10.91
CA VAL A 103 6.69 -12.37 -11.18
C VAL A 103 5.17 -12.27 -11.08
N LEU A 104 4.66 -11.68 -9.99
CA LEU A 104 3.24 -11.46 -9.76
C LEU A 104 2.60 -10.64 -10.89
N TYR A 105 3.26 -9.57 -11.35
CA TYR A 105 2.75 -8.73 -12.43
C TYR A 105 2.70 -9.48 -13.76
N ALA A 106 3.85 -10.03 -14.17
CA ALA A 106 4.03 -10.58 -15.50
C ALA A 106 3.31 -11.92 -15.66
N PHE A 107 3.44 -12.83 -14.69
CA PHE A 107 3.02 -14.22 -14.84
C PHE A 107 1.70 -14.57 -14.14
N ALA A 108 1.25 -13.77 -13.16
CA ALA A 108 -0.05 -13.97 -12.53
C ALA A 108 -1.08 -12.94 -12.99
N TYR A 109 -0.84 -11.65 -12.73
CA TYR A 109 -1.79 -10.59 -13.03
C TYR A 109 -2.07 -10.43 -14.53
N THR A 110 -1.04 -10.38 -15.38
CA THR A 110 -1.20 -10.16 -16.82
C THR A 110 -2.11 -11.21 -17.49
N PRO A 111 -1.87 -12.54 -17.35
CA PRO A 111 -2.78 -13.54 -17.90
C PRO A 111 -4.16 -13.50 -17.24
N LEU A 112 -4.23 -13.23 -15.93
CA LEU A 112 -5.49 -13.18 -15.18
C LEU A 112 -6.48 -12.14 -15.74
N LYS A 113 -6.00 -11.06 -16.37
CA LYS A 113 -6.86 -10.08 -17.05
C LYS A 113 -7.78 -10.69 -18.10
N GLN A 114 -7.38 -11.82 -18.71
CA GLN A 114 -8.17 -12.54 -19.73
C GLN A 114 -9.00 -13.69 -19.14
N ILE A 115 -8.70 -14.09 -17.90
CA ILE A 115 -9.28 -15.28 -17.26
C ILE A 115 -10.44 -14.88 -16.36
N HIS A 116 -10.26 -13.91 -15.46
CA HIS A 116 -11.25 -13.63 -14.41
C HIS A 116 -11.33 -12.15 -14.01
N PRO A 117 -12.53 -11.62 -13.66
CA PRO A 117 -12.70 -10.24 -13.19
C PRO A 117 -11.91 -9.87 -11.94
N VAL A 118 -11.45 -10.86 -11.17
CA VAL A 118 -10.59 -10.64 -9.99
C VAL A 118 -9.24 -10.00 -10.34
N ASN A 119 -8.88 -9.94 -11.63
CA ASN A 119 -7.67 -9.26 -12.09
C ASN A 119 -7.47 -7.87 -11.50
N THR A 120 -8.53 -7.08 -11.30
CA THR A 120 -8.38 -5.72 -10.76
C THR A 120 -7.87 -5.71 -9.32
N TRP A 121 -8.29 -6.68 -8.51
CA TRP A 121 -7.83 -6.81 -7.12
C TRP A 121 -6.40 -7.35 -7.04
N VAL A 122 -6.05 -8.32 -7.89
CA VAL A 122 -4.66 -8.81 -7.97
C VAL A 122 -3.73 -7.70 -8.50
N GLY A 123 -4.19 -6.93 -9.48
CA GLY A 123 -3.48 -5.74 -9.97
C GLY A 123 -3.29 -4.68 -8.89
N ALA A 124 -4.26 -4.52 -7.99
CA ALA A 124 -4.13 -3.61 -6.84
C ALA A 124 -3.07 -4.08 -5.83
N ILE A 125 -2.91 -5.40 -5.64
CA ILE A 125 -1.79 -5.95 -4.83
C ILE A 125 -0.46 -5.58 -5.48
N VAL A 126 -0.32 -5.79 -6.79
CA VAL A 126 0.90 -5.43 -7.53
C VAL A 126 1.21 -3.93 -7.36
N GLY A 127 0.19 -3.08 -7.44
CA GLY A 127 0.34 -1.63 -7.29
C GLY A 127 0.66 -1.18 -5.86
N ALA A 128 0.35 -1.98 -4.85
CA ALA A 128 0.63 -1.70 -3.44
C ALA A 128 2.03 -2.13 -2.99
N ILE A 129 2.70 -3.05 -3.70
CA ILE A 129 4.05 -3.50 -3.35
C ILE A 129 5.13 -2.41 -3.52
N PRO A 130 5.16 -1.56 -4.57
CA PRO A 130 6.19 -0.53 -4.73
C PRO A 130 6.37 0.43 -3.55
N PRO A 131 5.32 1.02 -2.93
CA PRO A 131 5.51 1.83 -1.73
C PRO A 131 6.03 1.02 -0.54
N LEU A 132 5.59 -0.24 -0.37
CA LEU A 132 6.13 -1.13 0.68
C LEU A 132 7.62 -1.42 0.46
N LEU A 133 8.00 -1.74 -0.78
CA LEU A 133 9.39 -1.94 -1.19
C LEU A 133 10.22 -0.71 -0.87
N GLY A 134 9.69 0.48 -1.15
CA GLY A 134 10.31 1.75 -0.79
C GLY A 134 10.60 1.85 0.70
N TRP A 135 9.57 1.65 1.53
CA TRP A 135 9.72 1.68 2.98
C TRP A 135 10.79 0.70 3.47
N VAL A 136 10.67 -0.56 3.06
CA VAL A 136 11.61 -1.64 3.42
C VAL A 136 13.03 -1.34 2.94
N ALA A 137 13.20 -0.68 1.81
CA ALA A 137 14.52 -0.29 1.32
C ALA A 137 15.21 0.73 2.23
N ALA A 138 14.45 1.56 2.95
CA ALA A 138 14.97 2.52 3.92
C ALA A 138 15.10 1.91 5.33
N SER A 139 14.08 1.21 5.82
CA SER A 139 14.03 0.70 7.21
C SER A 139 14.67 -0.68 7.41
N GLY A 140 14.74 -1.49 6.35
CA GLY A 140 15.17 -2.89 6.42
C GLY A 140 14.10 -3.86 6.95
N GLU A 141 12.93 -3.37 7.35
CA GLU A 141 11.88 -4.18 7.99
C GLU A 141 10.45 -3.81 7.56
N ILE A 142 9.52 -4.74 7.77
CA ILE A 142 8.09 -4.53 7.55
C ILE A 142 7.45 -4.23 8.91
N SER A 143 7.03 -2.97 9.10
CA SER A 143 6.33 -2.51 10.29
C SER A 143 4.85 -2.26 10.00
N LEU A 144 4.03 -2.03 11.03
CA LEU A 144 2.61 -1.69 10.85
C LEU A 144 2.46 -0.37 10.07
N ASN A 145 3.31 0.62 10.37
CA ASN A 145 3.37 1.91 9.66
C ASN A 145 3.68 1.76 8.18
N SER A 146 4.50 0.77 7.81
CA SER A 146 4.84 0.49 6.41
C SER A 146 3.63 0.11 5.54
N MET A 147 2.50 -0.26 6.14
CA MET A 147 1.28 -0.69 5.43
C MET A 147 0.33 0.44 5.05
N ILE A 148 0.47 1.64 5.63
CA ILE A 148 -0.47 2.75 5.38
C ILE A 148 -0.47 3.15 3.89
N LEU A 149 0.70 3.41 3.32
CA LEU A 149 0.82 3.82 1.92
C LEU A 149 0.46 2.67 0.94
N PRO A 150 0.91 1.42 1.13
CA PRO A 150 0.41 0.27 0.38
C PRO A 150 -1.12 0.12 0.41
N ALA A 151 -1.74 0.25 1.59
CA ALA A 151 -3.19 0.19 1.74
C ALA A 151 -3.88 1.34 0.99
N ALA A 152 -3.34 2.56 1.09
CA ALA A 152 -3.82 3.72 0.32
C ALA A 152 -3.79 3.43 -1.18
N LEU A 153 -2.67 2.90 -1.71
CA LEU A 153 -2.54 2.54 -3.12
C LEU A 153 -3.52 1.43 -3.53
N TYR A 154 -3.63 0.39 -2.71
CA TYR A 154 -4.54 -0.73 -2.96
C TYR A 154 -5.99 -0.24 -3.11
N PHE A 155 -6.50 0.47 -2.10
CA PHE A 155 -7.90 0.92 -2.09
C PHE A 155 -8.16 2.05 -3.08
N TRP A 156 -7.19 2.91 -3.37
CA TRP A 156 -7.34 4.00 -4.35
C TRP A 156 -7.36 3.51 -5.81
N GLN A 157 -6.60 2.46 -6.14
CA GLN A 157 -6.54 1.95 -7.51
C GLN A 157 -7.86 1.35 -7.97
N ILE A 158 -8.61 0.70 -7.08
CA ILE A 158 -9.90 0.10 -7.43
C ILE A 158 -10.92 1.12 -7.99
N PRO A 159 -11.23 2.25 -7.33
CA PRO A 159 -12.14 3.25 -7.89
C PRO A 159 -11.63 3.84 -9.21
N HIS A 160 -10.32 4.08 -9.32
CA HIS A 160 -9.68 4.54 -10.56
C HIS A 160 -9.94 3.56 -11.72
N PHE A 161 -9.65 2.27 -11.50
CA PHE A 161 -9.83 1.24 -12.51
C PHE A 161 -11.29 0.94 -12.82
N MET A 162 -12.19 1.00 -11.83
CA MET A 162 -13.63 0.81 -12.07
C MET A 162 -14.20 1.92 -12.96
N ALA A 163 -13.80 3.17 -12.72
CA ALA A 163 -14.18 4.29 -13.59
C ALA A 163 -13.60 4.12 -15.02
N LEU A 164 -12.33 3.74 -15.15
CA LEU A 164 -11.70 3.51 -16.44
C LEU A 164 -12.31 2.33 -17.20
N ALA A 165 -12.59 1.22 -16.51
CA ALA A 165 -13.23 0.03 -17.08
C ALA A 165 -14.66 0.30 -17.55
N TYR A 166 -15.34 1.26 -16.91
CA TYR A 166 -16.65 1.75 -17.37
C TYR A 166 -16.53 2.58 -18.64
N LEU A 167 -15.57 3.52 -18.68
CA LEU A 167 -15.35 4.42 -19.82
C LEU A 167 -14.82 3.71 -21.08
N CYS A 168 -13.96 2.71 -20.89
CA CYS A 168 -13.27 1.99 -21.96
C CYS A 168 -13.81 0.57 -22.16
N ARG A 169 -15.08 0.32 -21.81
CA ARG A 169 -15.71 -1.00 -21.84
C ARG A 169 -15.55 -1.71 -23.19
N ASP A 170 -15.87 -1.01 -24.28
CA ASP A 170 -15.84 -1.59 -25.62
C ASP A 170 -14.41 -1.92 -26.07
N ASP A 171 -13.43 -1.10 -25.67
CA ASP A 171 -12.01 -1.34 -25.95
C ASP A 171 -11.52 -2.59 -25.20
N TYR A 172 -11.89 -2.74 -23.92
CA TYR A 172 -11.59 -3.95 -23.15
C TYR A 172 -12.25 -5.21 -23.72
N ALA A 173 -13.49 -5.09 -24.22
CA ALA A 173 -14.18 -6.19 -24.90
C ALA A 173 -13.43 -6.61 -26.17
N ALA A 174 -13.02 -5.65 -27.00
CA ALA A 174 -12.26 -5.90 -28.22
C ALA A 174 -10.90 -6.58 -27.93
N GLY A 175 -10.23 -6.17 -26.84
CA GLY A 175 -9.00 -6.78 -26.35
C GLY A 175 -9.17 -8.16 -25.70
N GLY A 176 -10.39 -8.68 -25.57
CA GLY A 176 -10.66 -9.99 -24.95
C GLY A 176 -10.51 -10.02 -23.42
N TYR A 177 -10.47 -8.86 -22.76
CA TYR A 177 -10.31 -8.78 -21.32
C TYR A 177 -11.61 -9.12 -20.58
N LYS A 178 -11.48 -9.64 -19.35
CA LYS A 178 -12.61 -9.98 -18.47
C LYS A 178 -12.71 -8.96 -17.34
N MET A 179 -13.22 -7.77 -17.65
CA MET A 179 -13.43 -6.71 -16.65
C MET A 179 -14.80 -6.84 -15.97
N VAL A 180 -14.90 -6.43 -14.71
CA VAL A 180 -16.18 -6.38 -13.97
C VAL A 180 -17.23 -5.57 -14.74
N SER A 181 -16.81 -4.49 -15.41
CA SER A 181 -17.71 -3.64 -16.19
C SER A 181 -18.37 -4.37 -17.36
N LEU A 182 -17.78 -5.45 -17.90
CA LEU A 182 -18.36 -6.24 -18.99
C LEU A 182 -19.47 -7.17 -18.51
N LEU A 183 -19.40 -7.62 -17.26
CA LEU A 183 -20.43 -8.44 -16.61
C LEU A 183 -21.53 -7.60 -15.95
N ASP A 184 -21.44 -6.27 -16.05
CA ASP A 184 -22.34 -5.31 -15.41
C ASP A 184 -22.79 -4.25 -16.41
N ALA A 185 -23.71 -4.59 -17.31
CA ALA A 185 -24.25 -3.68 -18.31
C ALA A 185 -24.74 -2.35 -17.68
N SER A 186 -25.40 -2.44 -16.51
CA SER A 186 -25.96 -1.31 -15.77
C SER A 186 -24.92 -0.37 -15.13
N GLY A 187 -23.68 -0.83 -14.93
CA GLY A 187 -22.65 -0.11 -14.17
C GLY A 187 -22.91 -0.03 -12.66
N ARG A 188 -23.95 -0.68 -12.14
CA ARG A 188 -24.33 -0.64 -10.72
C ARG A 188 -23.29 -1.31 -9.83
N ARG A 189 -22.79 -2.49 -10.21
CA ARG A 189 -21.74 -3.21 -9.47
C ARG A 189 -20.40 -2.48 -9.58
N THR A 190 -20.03 -2.02 -10.78
CA THR A 190 -18.80 -1.27 -11.01
C THR A 190 -18.75 0.00 -10.17
N SER A 191 -19.83 0.79 -10.17
CA SER A 191 -19.91 2.03 -9.38
C SER A 191 -20.00 1.78 -7.87
N LEU A 192 -20.66 0.70 -7.44
CA LEU A 192 -20.70 0.32 -6.02
C LEU A 192 -19.32 -0.11 -5.49
N ILE A 193 -18.57 -0.90 -6.25
CA ILE A 193 -17.20 -1.30 -5.90
C ILE A 193 -16.31 -0.06 -5.79
N ALA A 194 -16.44 0.86 -6.74
CA ALA A 194 -15.76 2.15 -6.72
C ALA A 194 -16.06 2.95 -5.44
N LEU A 195 -17.34 3.15 -5.12
CA LEU A 195 -17.78 3.88 -3.93
C LEU A 195 -17.26 3.23 -2.65
N ARG A 196 -17.45 1.92 -2.50
CA ARG A 196 -17.01 1.17 -1.31
C ARG A 196 -15.52 1.32 -1.04
N ASN A 197 -14.68 1.23 -2.07
CA ASN A 197 -13.24 1.38 -1.90
C ASN A 197 -12.83 2.82 -1.58
N CYS A 198 -13.58 3.84 -2.03
CA CYS A 198 -13.36 5.21 -1.58
C CYS A 198 -13.67 5.36 -0.07
N LEU A 199 -14.71 4.68 0.43
CA LEU A 199 -15.01 4.68 1.86
C LEU A 199 -13.92 3.98 2.70
N TYR A 200 -13.28 2.94 2.16
CA TYR A 200 -12.15 2.27 2.82
C TYR A 200 -10.90 3.14 2.96
N LEU A 201 -10.80 4.24 2.21
CA LEU A 201 -9.70 5.21 2.37
C LEU A 201 -9.88 6.11 3.59
N ILE A 202 -11.11 6.29 4.09
CA ILE A 202 -11.44 7.22 5.18
C ILE A 202 -10.59 6.98 6.44
N PRO A 203 -10.46 5.75 6.97
CA PRO A 203 -9.71 5.52 8.19
C PRO A 203 -8.19 5.67 8.05
N LEU A 204 -7.63 5.73 6.83
CA LEU A 204 -6.18 5.76 6.64
C LEU A 204 -5.52 7.02 7.18
N GLY A 205 -6.19 8.17 7.08
CA GLY A 205 -5.72 9.42 7.66
C GLY A 205 -5.64 9.37 9.18
N PHE A 206 -6.63 8.74 9.80
CA PHE A 206 -6.65 8.52 11.24
C PHE A 206 -5.54 7.55 11.67
N PHE A 207 -5.39 6.40 11.00
CA PHE A 207 -4.32 5.45 11.33
C PHE A 207 -2.93 6.05 11.15
N ALA A 208 -2.72 6.88 10.13
CA ALA A 208 -1.45 7.60 9.97
C ALA A 208 -1.14 8.54 11.14
N TYR A 209 -2.16 9.14 11.74
CA TYR A 209 -1.99 9.97 12.93
C TYR A 209 -1.81 9.12 14.20
N ASP A 210 -2.70 8.17 14.42
CA ASP A 210 -2.75 7.32 15.63
C ASP A 210 -1.48 6.48 15.80
N TRP A 211 -0.91 5.97 14.70
CA TRP A 211 0.34 5.20 14.72
C TRP A 211 1.59 6.08 14.62
N GLY A 212 1.45 7.40 14.79
CA GLY A 212 2.56 8.35 14.84
C GLY A 212 3.26 8.62 13.52
N LEU A 213 2.73 8.18 12.37
CA LEU A 213 3.39 8.39 11.07
C LEU A 213 3.30 9.85 10.60
N ALA A 214 2.16 10.51 10.87
CA ALA A 214 1.87 11.86 10.40
C ALA A 214 1.17 12.71 11.48
N SER A 215 1.27 14.03 11.36
CA SER A 215 0.62 14.97 12.30
C SER A 215 -0.91 14.90 12.25
N GLY A 216 -1.59 15.36 13.31
CA GLY A 216 -3.07 15.40 13.38
C GLY A 216 -3.73 16.23 12.26
N TRP A 217 -3.05 17.25 11.73
CA TRP A 217 -3.53 18.02 10.58
C TRP A 217 -3.71 17.15 9.33
N PHE A 218 -2.81 16.18 9.13
CA PHE A 218 -2.93 15.23 8.02
C PHE A 218 -4.21 14.41 8.11
N CYS A 219 -4.67 14.04 9.32
CA CYS A 219 -5.92 13.32 9.51
C CYS A 219 -7.12 14.13 8.97
N VAL A 220 -7.15 15.44 9.25
CA VAL A 220 -8.22 16.34 8.77
C VAL A 220 -8.14 16.51 7.25
N GLU A 221 -6.97 16.83 6.71
CA GLU A 221 -6.78 17.06 5.28
C GLU A 221 -7.05 15.81 4.45
N SER A 222 -6.53 14.65 4.87
CA SER A 222 -6.77 13.38 4.20
C SER A 222 -8.24 12.94 4.29
N SER A 223 -8.93 13.24 5.39
CA SER A 223 -10.38 13.01 5.51
C SER A 223 -11.15 13.86 4.51
N LEU A 224 -10.86 15.16 4.42
CA LEU A 224 -11.49 16.05 3.43
C LEU A 224 -11.22 15.59 2.00
N LEU A 225 -9.98 15.21 1.70
CA LEU A 225 -9.59 14.69 0.39
C LEU A 225 -10.34 13.39 0.05
N THR A 226 -10.49 12.50 1.03
CA THR A 226 -11.21 11.22 0.87
C THR A 226 -12.71 11.42 0.72
N LEU A 227 -13.30 12.36 1.46
CA LEU A 227 -14.70 12.73 1.30
C LEU A 227 -14.95 13.34 -0.08
N ALA A 228 -14.03 14.14 -0.61
CA ALA A 228 -14.14 14.71 -1.95
C ALA A 228 -14.16 13.63 -3.04
N ILE A 229 -13.23 12.67 -3.02
CA ILE A 229 -13.25 11.56 -3.99
C ILE A 229 -14.49 10.67 -3.78
N SER A 230 -14.88 10.40 -2.53
CA SER A 230 -16.09 9.62 -2.20
C SER A 230 -17.37 10.28 -2.71
N ALA A 231 -17.47 11.61 -2.67
CA ALA A 231 -18.59 12.36 -3.24
C ALA A 231 -18.67 12.19 -4.77
N THR A 232 -17.52 12.17 -5.46
CA THR A 232 -17.51 11.89 -6.90
C THR A 232 -17.90 10.45 -7.22
N ALA A 233 -17.46 9.48 -6.40
CA ALA A 233 -17.83 8.08 -6.52
C ALA A 233 -19.33 7.86 -6.23
N PHE A 234 -19.88 8.56 -5.24
CA PHE A 234 -21.31 8.53 -4.92
C PHE A 234 -22.13 9.12 -6.08
N SER A 235 -21.68 10.23 -6.67
CA SER A 235 -22.34 10.78 -7.85
C SER A 235 -22.32 9.82 -9.03
N PHE A 236 -21.25 9.04 -9.22
CA PHE A 236 -21.19 7.97 -10.23
C PHE A 236 -22.10 6.79 -9.89
N TYR A 237 -22.18 6.41 -8.62
CA TYR A 237 -23.09 5.36 -8.14
C TYR A 237 -24.55 5.70 -8.32
N ARG A 238 -24.94 6.95 -8.04
CA ARG A 238 -26.29 7.46 -8.22
C ARG A 238 -26.64 7.55 -9.72
N ASP A 239 -25.78 8.23 -10.47
CA ASP A 239 -25.99 8.58 -11.87
C ASP A 239 -24.84 8.05 -12.74
N ARG A 240 -25.04 6.84 -13.31
CA ARG A 240 -24.01 6.04 -14.03
C ARG A 240 -23.75 6.55 -15.45
N THR A 241 -23.55 7.85 -15.62
CA THR A 241 -23.25 8.45 -16.94
C THR A 241 -21.75 8.48 -17.21
N MET A 242 -21.35 8.56 -18.48
CA MET A 242 -19.93 8.68 -18.84
C MET A 242 -19.27 9.94 -18.26
N GLN A 243 -20.04 11.03 -18.13
CA GLN A 243 -19.52 12.26 -17.54
C GLN A 243 -19.16 12.08 -16.06
N LYS A 244 -20.01 11.41 -15.27
CA LYS A 244 -19.75 11.16 -13.84
C LYS A 244 -18.60 10.18 -13.64
N ALA A 245 -18.53 9.12 -14.45
CA ALA A 245 -17.38 8.20 -14.45
C ALA A 245 -16.07 8.93 -14.78
N ARG A 246 -16.07 9.83 -15.77
CA ARG A 246 -14.89 10.66 -16.12
C ARG A 246 -14.50 11.62 -15.00
N ARG A 247 -15.47 12.27 -14.35
CA ARG A 247 -15.21 13.12 -13.18
C ARG A 247 -14.55 12.33 -12.05
N MET A 248 -15.06 11.14 -11.75
CA MET A 248 -14.47 10.26 -10.74
C MET A 248 -13.06 9.81 -11.13
N PHE A 249 -12.84 9.43 -12.39
CA PHE A 249 -11.51 9.08 -12.91
C PHE A 249 -10.51 10.25 -12.74
N HIS A 250 -10.88 11.48 -13.09
CA HIS A 250 -10.03 12.66 -12.86
C HIS A 250 -9.82 12.97 -11.37
N ALA A 251 -10.86 12.83 -10.53
CA ALA A 251 -10.72 13.01 -9.08
C ALA A 251 -9.73 12.00 -8.49
N SER A 252 -9.75 10.75 -8.95
CA SER A 252 -8.77 9.75 -8.55
C SER A 252 -7.34 10.12 -8.97
N LEU A 253 -7.15 10.65 -10.18
CA LEU A 253 -5.84 11.12 -10.65
C LEU A 253 -5.25 12.23 -9.78
N LEU A 254 -6.10 13.13 -9.27
CA LEU A 254 -5.69 14.19 -8.36
C LEU A 254 -5.46 13.69 -6.92
N TYR A 255 -6.30 12.77 -6.44
CA TYR A 255 -6.24 12.27 -5.07
C TYR A 255 -4.85 11.75 -4.70
N LEU A 256 -4.27 10.87 -5.53
CA LEU A 256 -3.06 10.16 -5.15
C LEU A 256 -1.84 11.09 -4.98
N PRO A 257 -1.51 11.99 -5.93
CA PRO A 257 -0.43 12.97 -5.73
C PRO A 257 -0.65 13.88 -4.52
N VAL A 258 -1.88 14.32 -4.27
CA VAL A 258 -2.20 15.19 -3.12
C VAL A 258 -2.04 14.43 -1.81
N PHE A 259 -2.57 13.20 -1.72
CA PHE A 259 -2.42 12.35 -0.54
C PHE A 259 -0.94 12.06 -0.24
N MET A 260 -0.16 11.69 -1.26
CA MET A 260 1.28 11.44 -1.12
C MET A 260 2.06 12.70 -0.72
N SER A 261 1.71 13.86 -1.27
CA SER A 261 2.37 15.12 -0.89
C SER A 261 2.02 15.52 0.53
N GLY A 262 0.75 15.38 0.92
CA GLY A 262 0.28 15.67 2.28
C GLY A 262 0.95 14.78 3.34
N ILE A 263 1.04 13.47 3.11
CA ILE A 263 1.67 12.56 4.07
C ILE A 263 3.17 12.82 4.20
N LEU A 264 3.84 13.22 3.11
CA LEU A 264 5.25 13.61 3.16
C LEU A 264 5.47 14.93 3.91
N PHE A 265 4.59 15.92 3.70
CA PHE A 265 4.68 17.22 4.36
C PHE A 265 4.40 17.13 5.86
N HIS A 266 3.48 16.25 6.26
CA HIS A 266 3.08 16.05 7.65
C HIS A 266 3.80 14.89 8.35
N ARG A 267 4.79 14.27 7.69
CA ARG A 267 5.56 13.16 8.24
C ARG A 267 6.26 13.58 9.53
N LEU A 268 6.10 12.78 10.59
CA LEU A 268 6.80 12.97 11.85
C LEU A 268 8.14 12.20 11.82
N SER A 269 9.19 12.79 12.38
CA SER A 269 10.49 12.12 12.56
C SER A 269 10.49 11.25 13.83
N ASP A 270 11.40 10.27 13.92
CA ASP A 270 11.54 9.35 15.07
C ASP A 270 11.58 10.09 16.44
N ASP A 271 12.28 11.22 16.52
CA ASP A 271 12.34 12.05 17.74
C ASP A 271 10.97 12.59 18.17
N GLN A 272 10.09 12.87 17.21
CA GLN A 272 8.72 13.36 17.45
C GLN A 272 7.74 12.20 17.69
N GLN A 273 8.01 11.01 17.14
CA GLN A 273 7.22 9.80 17.38
C GLN A 273 7.30 9.37 18.84
N HIS A 274 8.51 9.33 19.43
CA HIS A 274 8.68 9.03 20.85
C HIS A 274 8.03 10.08 21.77
N LEU A 275 8.00 11.36 21.37
CA LEU A 275 7.31 12.41 22.12
C LEU A 275 5.77 12.30 22.02
N ALA A 276 5.25 11.87 20.87
CA ALA A 276 3.83 11.65 20.66
C ALA A 276 3.30 10.44 21.44
N GLU A 277 4.05 9.33 21.46
CA GLU A 277 3.76 8.16 22.30
C GLU A 277 3.73 8.54 23.78
N ASN A 278 4.75 9.25 24.27
CA ASN A 278 4.81 9.71 25.67
C ASN A 278 3.65 10.66 26.04
N ASN A 279 3.17 11.50 25.12
CA ASN A 279 2.04 12.40 25.37
C ASN A 279 0.68 11.69 25.30
N SER A 280 0.56 10.67 24.45
CA SER A 280 -0.65 9.84 24.34
C SER A 280 -0.83 8.97 25.58
N GLU A 281 0.25 8.42 26.15
CA GLU A 281 0.23 7.69 27.42
C GLU A 281 -0.07 8.58 28.64
N ARG A 282 0.21 9.89 28.55
CA ARG A 282 -0.07 10.87 29.62
C ARG A 282 -1.53 11.33 29.68
N PHE A 283 -2.26 11.24 28.56
CA PHE A 283 -3.66 11.65 28.47
C PHE A 283 -4.63 10.81 29.34
N PRO A 284 -4.47 9.47 29.45
CA PRO A 284 -5.20 8.63 30.40
C PRO A 284 -4.90 8.96 31.88
N GLU A 285 -3.70 9.42 32.20
CA GLU A 285 -3.28 9.74 33.58
C GLU A 285 -3.95 11.00 34.12
N LEU A 286 -4.17 12.01 33.26
CA LEU A 286 -4.80 13.29 33.62
C LEU A 286 -6.33 13.22 33.77
N LEU A 287 -6.97 12.15 33.28
CA LEU A 287 -8.42 11.92 33.37
C LEU A 287 -8.82 11.00 34.54
N SER A 288 -7.87 10.58 35.37
CA SER A 288 -8.13 9.81 36.58
C SER A 288 -8.56 10.76 37.72
N PRO A 289 -9.81 10.71 38.22
CA PRO A 289 -10.19 11.48 39.40
C PRO A 289 -9.70 10.75 40.66
N SER A 290 -9.16 11.51 41.62
CA SER A 290 -8.59 11.14 42.94
C SER A 290 -7.10 10.75 42.91
N ARG A 291 -6.20 11.46 43.60
CA ARG A 291 -6.25 11.80 45.03
C ARG A 291 -5.75 13.23 45.34
N MET A 292 -6.70 14.13 45.62
CA MET A 292 -6.52 15.10 46.71
C MET A 292 -6.87 14.38 48.02
N ALA A 293 -6.24 14.81 49.13
CA ALA A 293 -6.38 14.37 50.52
C ALA A 293 -5.53 13.15 50.94
N SER A 294 -4.43 13.46 51.66
CA SER A 294 -4.18 13.01 53.04
C SER A 294 -2.90 13.71 53.53
N GLU A 295 -3.05 14.90 54.11
CA GLU A 295 -2.15 15.36 55.16
C GLU A 295 -2.52 14.59 56.43
N GLU A 296 -1.59 13.86 57.04
CA GLU A 296 -1.35 13.89 58.50
C GLU A 296 -0.10 13.07 58.90
N ASN A 297 0.81 13.78 59.55
CA ASN A 297 1.83 13.44 60.54
C ASN A 297 2.19 11.98 60.90
N GLY A 298 3.51 11.73 60.97
CA GLY A 298 4.10 10.63 61.73
C GLY A 298 5.63 10.68 61.72
N ASN A 299 6.21 11.35 62.71
CA ASN A 299 7.65 11.54 62.94
C ASN A 299 8.32 10.25 63.48
N GLY A 300 9.57 9.94 63.10
CA GLY A 300 10.31 8.82 63.72
C GLY A 300 11.64 8.37 63.08
N SER A 301 12.73 9.04 63.47
CA SER A 301 14.13 8.59 63.68
C SER A 301 14.85 7.53 62.81
N GLU A 302 15.97 7.99 62.23
CA GLU A 302 17.34 7.43 62.24
C GLU A 302 17.65 5.94 61.98
N GLY A 303 18.58 5.69 61.06
CA GLY A 303 19.61 4.65 61.27
C GLY A 303 20.20 3.92 60.05
N LYS A 304 21.41 4.33 59.67
CA LYS A 304 22.57 3.54 59.18
C LYS A 304 22.62 2.96 57.75
N ASN A 305 23.67 3.43 57.06
CA ASN A 305 24.49 2.82 56.01
C ASN A 305 24.56 1.28 55.99
N GLN A 306 24.51 0.70 54.78
CA GLN A 306 25.51 -0.29 54.36
C GLN A 306 25.62 -0.46 52.84
N THR A 307 26.86 -0.61 52.42
CA THR A 307 27.41 -0.67 51.06
C THR A 307 27.29 -2.07 50.43
N ARG A 308 27.32 -2.12 49.08
CA ARG A 308 27.84 -3.21 48.22
C ARG A 308 26.94 -4.45 48.00
N GLN A 309 26.50 -4.67 46.75
CA GLN A 309 27.15 -5.64 45.84
C GLN A 309 26.40 -5.74 44.50
N ILE A 310 27.19 -5.64 43.43
CA ILE A 310 26.85 -6.06 42.06
C ILE A 310 26.90 -7.60 42.06
N ALA A 311 25.81 -8.26 41.69
CA ALA A 311 25.80 -9.67 41.34
C ALA A 311 24.77 -9.91 40.23
N GLY A 312 25.27 -10.43 39.11
CA GLY A 312 24.47 -10.77 37.93
C GLY A 312 23.43 -11.83 38.23
N GLY A 313 22.22 -11.61 37.72
CA GLY A 313 21.14 -12.58 37.67
C GLY A 313 20.57 -12.60 36.27
N SER A 314 20.99 -13.60 35.48
CA SER A 314 20.34 -13.98 34.22
C SER A 314 18.87 -14.31 34.49
N ARG A 315 17.95 -13.42 34.10
CA ARG A 315 16.52 -13.73 34.08
C ARG A 315 16.17 -14.27 32.69
N ALA A 316 16.12 -15.60 32.64
CA ALA A 316 15.49 -16.36 31.56
C ALA A 316 14.06 -15.84 31.32
N ARG A 317 13.77 -15.49 30.06
CA ARG A 317 12.41 -15.23 29.59
C ARG A 317 11.61 -16.55 29.64
N PRO A 318 10.36 -16.57 30.14
CA PRO A 318 9.51 -17.74 29.98
C PRO A 318 9.14 -17.92 28.49
N PRO A 319 8.92 -19.16 28.02
CA PRO A 319 8.57 -19.42 26.63
C PRO A 319 7.14 -18.95 26.37
N VAL A 320 6.98 -17.96 25.49
CA VAL A 320 5.65 -17.60 24.97
C VAL A 320 5.27 -18.67 23.95
N ALA A 321 4.33 -19.52 24.36
CA ALA A 321 3.72 -20.53 23.53
C ALA A 321 2.94 -19.90 22.37
N TYR A 322 3.05 -20.54 21.21
CA TYR A 322 2.34 -20.22 19.98
C TYR A 322 0.83 -20.49 20.10
N ALA A 323 0.06 -19.84 19.21
CA ALA A 323 -1.35 -20.08 18.87
C ALA A 323 -2.42 -19.34 19.70
N SER A 324 -2.92 -18.25 19.12
CA SER A 324 -4.31 -17.84 19.28
C SER A 324 -4.91 -17.57 17.90
N TYR A 325 -5.74 -18.51 17.45
CA TYR A 325 -6.67 -18.37 16.33
C TYR A 325 -7.59 -17.16 16.57
N ALA A 326 -7.63 -16.21 15.63
CA ALA A 326 -8.69 -15.21 15.58
C ALA A 326 -9.87 -15.78 14.77
N PRO A 327 -11.12 -15.76 15.30
CA PRO A 327 -12.29 -16.25 14.58
C PRO A 327 -12.73 -15.22 13.53
N PHE A 328 -12.66 -15.59 12.25
CA PHE A 328 -13.28 -14.83 11.17
C PHE A 328 -14.80 -15.05 11.17
N PRO A 329 -15.64 -14.00 11.28
CA PRO A 329 -17.09 -14.16 11.48
C PRO A 329 -17.92 -14.49 10.22
N PHE A 330 -17.35 -15.01 9.13
CA PHE A 330 -18.10 -15.23 7.87
C PHE A 330 -17.81 -16.53 7.12
N LEU A 331 -17.44 -17.62 7.81
CA LEU A 331 -17.39 -18.96 7.20
C LEU A 331 -18.22 -19.95 8.02
N PRO A 332 -19.12 -20.77 7.42
CA PRO A 332 -19.76 -21.86 8.13
C PRO A 332 -18.71 -22.88 8.58
N ALA A 333 -18.83 -23.36 9.82
CA ALA A 333 -17.90 -24.32 10.42
C ALA A 333 -17.85 -25.64 9.61
N PRO A 334 -16.68 -26.28 9.45
CA PRO A 334 -16.59 -27.56 8.77
C PRO A 334 -17.27 -28.67 9.58
N SER A 335 -18.24 -29.37 8.97
CA SER A 335 -18.79 -30.62 9.51
C SER A 335 -17.83 -31.77 9.21
N TYR A 336 -17.17 -32.30 10.25
CA TYR A 336 -16.38 -33.53 10.13
C TYR A 336 -17.33 -34.73 10.23
N ILE A 337 -17.52 -35.44 9.11
CA ILE A 337 -18.13 -36.78 9.11
C ILE A 337 -17.00 -37.77 9.41
N ALA A 338 -17.12 -38.50 10.52
CA ALA A 338 -16.20 -39.60 10.83
C ALA A 338 -16.47 -40.79 9.90
N PRO A 339 -15.44 -41.48 9.40
CA PRO A 339 -15.62 -42.66 8.55
C PRO A 339 -16.17 -43.84 9.37
N GLN A 340 -17.21 -44.47 8.83
CA GLN A 340 -17.61 -45.85 9.16
C GLN A 340 -16.96 -46.80 8.17
#